data_AF-A0A3Q0ESH9-F1
#
_entry.id   AF-A0A3Q0ESH9-F1
#
_cell.length_a   1.000
_cell.length_b   1.000
_cell.length_c   1.000
_cell.angle_alpha   90.00
_cell.angle_beta   90.00
_cell.angle_gamma   90.00
#
_symmetry.space_group_name_H-M   'P 1'
#
loop_
_entity.id
_entity.type
_entity.pdbx_description
1 polymer ?
#
loop_
_entity_poly.entity_id
_entity_poly.type
_entity_poly.pdbx_seq_one_letter_code
_entity_poly.pdbx_strand_id
1 'polypeptide(L)'
;MKLKASVNRPPTPDVVENAPEREPTLQELINIKLIETGEKERLMELLRERLVDCGWKDEMKALCRAVVKKKGRNNVTVDELVHVITPKGRGQENP
;
A
#
# COMPACT_ATOMS: atom_id res chain seq x y z
N MET A 1 -62.93 1.85 -24.88
CA MET A 1 -61.52 2.28 -24.72
C MET A 1 -60.93 1.57 -23.52
N LYS A 2 -59.89 0.74 -23.71
CA LYS A 2 -59.25 -0.01 -22.61
C LYS A 2 -58.20 0.91 -21.95
N LEU A 3 -58.52 1.49 -20.80
CA LEU A 3 -57.50 2.06 -19.91
C LEU A 3 -57.00 0.93 -19.01
N LYS A 4 -55.90 0.30 -19.40
CA LYS A 4 -55.14 -0.57 -18.50
C LYS A 4 -54.37 0.33 -17.54
N ALA A 5 -54.93 0.57 -16.36
CA ALA A 5 -54.15 1.03 -15.21
C ALA A 5 -53.62 -0.22 -14.50
N SER A 6 -52.30 -0.43 -14.53
CA SER A 6 -51.52 -1.16 -13.52
C SER A 6 -50.17 -1.50 -14.14
N VAL A 7 -49.22 -0.58 -14.03
CA VAL A 7 -47.81 -0.96 -14.01
C VAL A 7 -47.36 -0.76 -12.57
N ASN A 8 -47.29 -1.87 -11.84
CA ASN A 8 -46.54 -1.98 -10.59
C ASN A 8 -45.09 -1.58 -10.91
N ARG A 9 -44.74 -0.31 -10.70
CA ARG A 9 -43.34 0.10 -10.66
C ARG A 9 -42.85 -0.28 -9.26
N PRO A 10 -41.93 -1.26 -9.12
CA PRO A 10 -41.33 -1.53 -7.82
C PRO A 10 -40.69 -0.23 -7.31
N PRO A 11 -40.75 0.05 -6.00
CA PRO A 11 -40.00 1.18 -5.46
C PRO A 11 -38.54 0.93 -5.84
N THR A 12 -37.94 1.89 -6.54
CA THR A 12 -36.48 2.00 -6.53
C THR A 12 -36.07 1.91 -5.07
N PRO A 13 -35.20 0.96 -4.66
CA PRO A 13 -34.75 0.92 -3.29
C PRO A 13 -34.21 2.31 -2.99
N ASP A 14 -34.89 2.98 -2.06
CA ASP A 14 -34.41 4.23 -1.49
C ASP A 14 -32.95 4.00 -1.13
N VAL A 15 -32.13 4.85 -1.73
CA VAL A 15 -30.77 5.17 -1.41
C VAL A 15 -30.05 4.17 -0.50
N VAL A 16 -28.95 3.62 -1.01
CA VAL A 16 -27.82 3.21 -0.15
C VAL A 16 -27.18 4.44 0.55
N GLU A 17 -27.98 5.34 1.12
CA GLU A 17 -27.61 6.39 2.08
C GLU A 17 -27.99 5.85 3.45
N ASN A 18 -27.22 4.89 3.94
CA ASN A 18 -27.05 4.52 5.36
C ASN A 18 -26.16 3.28 5.43
N ALA A 19 -25.05 3.26 4.69
CA ALA A 19 -23.92 2.52 5.20
C ALA A 19 -23.48 3.29 6.46
N PRO A 20 -23.58 2.73 7.67
CA PRO A 20 -23.06 3.41 8.84
C PRO A 20 -21.61 3.74 8.56
N GLU A 21 -21.24 5.03 8.63
CA GLU A 21 -19.84 5.42 8.62
C GLU A 21 -19.16 4.61 9.72
N ARG A 22 -18.35 3.63 9.31
CA ARG A 22 -17.70 2.73 10.26
C ARG A 22 -16.82 3.61 11.13
N GLU A 23 -17.03 3.55 12.44
CA GLU A 23 -16.16 4.23 13.38
C GLU A 23 -14.70 3.81 13.12
N PRO A 24 -13.77 4.78 13.00
CA PRO A 24 -12.38 4.47 12.76
C PRO A 24 -11.85 3.62 13.92
N THR A 25 -11.15 2.56 13.56
CA THR A 25 -10.43 1.73 14.51
C THR A 25 -9.38 2.56 15.26
N LEU A 26 -8.98 2.09 16.44
CA LEU A 26 -7.90 2.72 17.19
C LEU A 26 -6.61 2.88 16.36
N GLN A 27 -6.30 1.90 15.51
CA GLN A 27 -5.15 1.96 14.61
C GLN A 27 -5.27 3.10 13.58
N GLU A 28 -6.46 3.31 13.02
CA GLU A 28 -6.73 4.42 12.09
C GLU A 28 -6.63 5.77 12.80
N LEU A 29 -7.20 5.88 14.00
CA LEU A 29 -7.08 7.11 14.82
C LEU A 29 -5.63 7.47 15.15
N ILE A 30 -4.81 6.47 15.50
CA ILE A 30 -3.37 6.68 15.74
C ILE A 30 -2.69 7.15 14.46
N ASN A 31 -2.96 6.51 13.32
CA ASN A 31 -2.37 6.89 12.03
C ASN A 31 -2.76 8.31 11.61
N ILE A 32 -4.03 8.70 11.79
CA ILE A 32 -4.52 10.05 11.54
C ILE A 32 -3.72 11.03 12.40
N LYS A 33 -3.60 10.77 13.71
CA LYS A 33 -2.88 11.66 14.61
C LYS A 33 -1.41 11.82 14.22
N LEU A 34 -0.73 10.72 13.87
CA LEU A 34 0.67 10.75 13.43
C LEU A 34 0.88 11.59 12.17
N ILE A 35 -0.09 11.57 11.24
CA ILE A 35 -0.06 12.39 10.02
C ILE A 35 -0.31 13.87 10.37
N GLU A 36 -1.37 14.16 11.13
CA GLU A 36 -1.76 15.55 11.45
C GLU A 36 -0.69 16.30 12.25
N THR A 37 0.05 15.59 13.11
CA THR A 37 1.14 16.20 13.90
C THR A 37 2.48 16.24 13.14
N GLY A 38 2.55 15.68 11.93
CA GLY A 38 3.80 15.56 11.16
C GLY A 38 4.81 14.54 11.72
N GLU A 39 4.39 13.73 12.70
CA GLU A 39 5.27 12.74 13.33
C GLU A 39 5.54 11.56 12.40
N LYS A 40 4.59 11.23 11.50
CA LYS A 40 4.80 10.21 10.48
C LYS A 40 5.99 10.58 9.58
N GLU A 41 6.05 11.81 9.11
CA GLU A 41 7.12 12.33 8.25
C GLU A 41 8.47 12.32 8.98
N ARG A 42 8.47 12.77 10.24
CA ARG A 42 9.66 12.73 11.11
C ARG A 42 10.17 11.30 11.31
N LEU A 43 9.29 10.34 11.61
CA LEU A 43 9.64 8.93 11.77
C LEU A 43 10.13 8.31 10.46
N MET A 44 9.53 8.66 9.32
CA MET A 44 9.98 8.21 8.01
C MET A 44 11.39 8.72 7.67
N GLU A 45 11.69 9.99 7.98
CA GLU A 45 13.03 10.55 7.75
C GLU A 45 14.06 9.90 8.66
N LEU A 46 13.77 9.79 9.96
CA LEU A 46 14.64 9.09 10.91
C LEU A 46 14.93 7.66 10.46
N LEU A 47 13.91 6.92 10.02
CA LEU A 47 14.09 5.57 9.50
C LEU A 47 14.99 5.57 8.25
N ARG A 48 14.78 6.50 7.33
CA ARG A 48 15.60 6.64 6.12
C ARG A 48 17.07 6.91 6.47
N GLU A 49 17.34 7.83 7.39
CA GLU A 49 18.69 8.14 7.87
C GLU A 49 19.34 6.88 8.47
N ARG A 50 18.64 6.19 9.37
CA ARG A 50 19.18 4.96 10.00
C ARG A 50 19.46 3.85 9.00
N LEU A 51 18.62 3.66 7.98
CA LEU A 51 18.84 2.68 6.91
C LEU A 51 20.00 3.06 5.98
N VAL A 52 20.35 4.34 5.90
CA VAL A 52 21.57 4.78 5.20
C VAL A 52 22.78 4.54 6.10
N ASP A 53 22.74 5.00 7.34
CA ASP A 53 23.85 4.93 8.30
C ASP A 53 24.30 3.50 8.59
N CYS A 54 23.35 2.56 8.72
CA CYS A 54 23.66 1.16 8.96
C CYS A 54 24.09 0.40 7.68
N GLY A 55 24.14 1.06 6.53
CA GLY A 55 24.56 0.47 5.26
C GLY A 55 23.47 -0.30 4.51
N TRP A 56 22.27 -0.45 5.06
CA TRP A 56 21.16 -1.20 4.45
C TRP A 56 20.85 -0.72 3.03
N LYS A 57 20.83 0.60 2.80
CA LYS A 57 20.55 1.16 1.46
C LYS A 57 21.56 0.69 0.41
N ASP A 58 22.83 0.60 0.78
CA ASP A 58 23.88 0.20 -0.15
C ASP A 58 23.93 -1.31 -0.36
N GLU A 59 23.59 -2.10 0.67
CA GLU A 59 23.34 -3.54 0.53
C GLU A 59 22.19 -3.81 -0.46
N MET A 60 21.06 -3.13 -0.31
CA MET A 60 19.90 -3.29 -1.23
C MET A 60 20.26 -2.93 -2.68
N LYS A 61 21.04 -1.87 -2.89
CA LYS A 61 21.56 -1.53 -4.23
C LYS A 61 22.51 -2.61 -4.76
N ALA A 62 23.36 -3.17 -3.92
CA ALA A 62 24.30 -4.23 -4.33
C ALA A 62 23.56 -5.49 -4.80
N LEU A 63 22.49 -5.87 -4.10
CA LEU A 63 21.61 -6.97 -4.48
C LEU A 63 20.91 -6.71 -5.81
N CYS A 64 20.35 -5.51 -6.00
CA CYS A 64 19.77 -5.12 -7.29
C CYS A 64 20.78 -5.26 -8.43
N ARG A 65 22.00 -4.74 -8.24
CA ARG A 65 23.09 -4.84 -9.24
C ARG A 65 23.45 -6.30 -9.54
N ALA A 66 23.48 -7.16 -8.53
CA ALA A 66 23.77 -8.59 -8.71
C ALA A 66 22.68 -9.29 -9.55
N VAL A 67 21.41 -8.98 -9.31
CA VAL A 67 20.28 -9.53 -10.11
C VAL A 67 20.37 -9.06 -11.56
N VAL A 68 20.57 -7.75 -11.78
CA VAL A 68 20.71 -7.16 -13.12
C VAL A 68 21.91 -7.75 -13.87
N LYS A 69 23.05 -7.93 -13.19
CA LYS A 69 24.25 -8.54 -13.78
C LYS A 69 24.01 -10.00 -14.19
N LYS A 70 23.25 -10.76 -13.40
CA LYS A 70 22.97 -12.18 -13.66
C LYS A 70 21.99 -12.39 -14.81
N LYS A 71 20.92 -11.59 -14.88
CA LYS A 71 19.86 -11.73 -15.90
C LYS A 71 20.15 -10.95 -17.18
N GLY A 72 20.97 -9.92 -17.10
CA GLY A 72 21.21 -8.96 -18.18
C GLY A 72 20.24 -7.79 -18.12
N ARG A 73 20.74 -6.57 -18.38
CA ARG A 73 19.98 -5.31 -18.23
C ARG A 73 18.66 -5.28 -19.00
N ASN A 74 18.60 -5.90 -20.18
CA ASN A 74 17.41 -5.90 -21.03
C ASN A 74 16.35 -6.93 -20.62
N ASN A 75 16.68 -7.81 -19.66
CA ASN A 75 15.83 -8.93 -19.25
C ASN A 75 15.30 -8.77 -17.82
N VAL A 76 15.36 -7.55 -17.25
CA VAL A 76 14.95 -7.30 -15.85
C VAL A 76 13.96 -6.14 -15.80
N THR A 77 12.85 -6.36 -15.10
CA THR A 77 11.86 -5.32 -14.80
C THR A 77 11.99 -4.81 -13.37
N VAL A 78 11.40 -3.65 -13.10
CA VAL A 78 11.36 -3.08 -11.74
C VAL A 78 10.56 -3.99 -10.80
N ASP A 79 9.40 -4.48 -11.22
CA ASP A 79 8.58 -5.41 -10.42
C ASP A 79 9.32 -6.68 -10.04
N GLU A 80 10.11 -7.23 -10.96
CA GLU A 80 10.94 -8.40 -10.68
C GLU A 80 12.03 -8.09 -9.65
N LEU A 81 12.69 -6.93 -9.75
CA LEU A 81 13.63 -6.49 -8.72
C LEU A 81 12.95 -6.32 -7.37
N VAL A 82 11.79 -5.66 -7.33
CA VAL A 82 11.00 -5.47 -6.10
C VAL A 82 10.67 -6.81 -5.47
N HIS A 83 10.17 -7.77 -6.26
CA HIS A 83 9.82 -9.10 -5.78
C HIS A 83 11.01 -9.83 -5.15
N VAL A 84 12.19 -9.74 -5.77
CA VAL A 84 13.41 -10.41 -5.29
C VAL A 84 13.98 -9.72 -4.04
N ILE A 85 14.00 -8.38 -4.00
CA ILE A 85 14.70 -7.65 -2.92
C ILE A 85 13.81 -7.40 -1.70
N THR A 86 12.48 -7.35 -1.84
CA THR A 86 11.57 -7.00 -0.74
C THR A 86 11.68 -7.95 0.46
N PRO A 87 11.73 -9.29 0.29
CA PRO A 87 11.88 -10.20 1.43
C PRO A 87 13.17 -9.91 2.21
N LYS A 88 14.30 -9.75 1.50
CA LYS A 88 15.59 -9.44 2.13
C LYS A 88 15.58 -8.06 2.79
N GLY A 89 15.03 -7.06 2.12
CA GLY A 89 14.88 -5.70 2.67
C GLY A 89 14.03 -5.63 3.93
N ARG A 90 13.06 -6.55 4.11
CA ARG A 90 12.20 -6.66 5.29
C ARG A 90 12.71 -7.63 6.36
N GLY A 91 13.88 -8.26 6.16
CA GLY A 91 14.40 -9.29 7.06
C GLY A 91 13.58 -10.59 7.06
N GLN A 92 12.86 -10.86 5.98
CA GLN A 92 12.01 -12.05 5.80
C GLN A 92 12.77 -13.20 5.09
N GLU A 93 14.09 -13.28 5.24
CA GLU A 93 14.83 -14.45 4.74
C GLU A 93 14.41 -15.67 5.58
N ASN A 94 13.68 -16.60 4.97
CA ASN A 94 13.36 -17.87 5.59
C ASN A 94 14.69 -18.61 5.89
N PRO A 95 14.91 -19.17 7.09
CA PRO A 95 16.10 -19.96 7.38
C PRO A 95 16.27 -21.15 6.43
#